data_AF-A0A3D1RPQ2-F1
#
_entry.id   AF-A0A3D1RPQ2-F1
#
_cell.length_a   1.000
_cell.length_b   1.000
_cell.length_c   1.000
_cell.angle_alpha   90.00
_cell.angle_beta   90.00
_cell.angle_gamma   90.00
#
_symmetry.space_group_name_H-M   'P 1'
#
loop_
_entity.id
_entity.type
_entity.pdbx_description
1 polymer ?
#
loop_
_entity_poly.entity_id
_entity_poly.type
_entity_poly.pdbx_seq_one_letter_code
_entity_poly.pdbx_strand_id
1 'polypeptide(L)'
;MQVNKGMVMNRESFLQNGLWSKEEYEGLIVSGDTARGGYNIAVEIGDDMVLVVDQVKDNEVKEKVQAWSSEIVNIQRQYGFEP
;
A
#
# COMPACT_ATOMS: atom_id res chain seq x y z
N MET A 1 -0.97 6.83 13.88
CA MET A 1 0.48 6.88 13.57
C MET A 1 0.60 7.45 12.16
N GLN A 2 1.55 8.34 11.85
CA GLN A 2 1.60 8.88 10.49
C GLN A 2 2.28 7.86 9.55
N VAL A 3 1.56 7.46 8.50
CA VAL A 3 2.07 6.60 7.44
C VAL A 3 2.84 7.45 6.44
N ASN A 4 4.03 7.02 6.03
CA ASN A 4 4.85 7.69 5.03
C ASN A 4 5.37 6.69 4.00
N LYS A 5 5.59 7.16 2.78
CA LYS A 5 6.25 6.39 1.72
C LYS A 5 7.61 5.86 2.17
N GLY A 6 7.92 4.62 1.79
CA GLY A 6 9.14 3.90 2.14
C GLY A 6 9.10 3.21 3.50
N MET A 7 8.02 3.38 4.28
CA MET A 7 7.86 2.68 5.54
C MET A 7 7.49 1.22 5.31
N VAL A 8 8.16 0.33 6.03
CA VAL A 8 7.75 -1.06 6.20
C VAL A 8 7.02 -1.16 7.54
N MET A 9 5.80 -1.68 7.52
CA MET A 9 4.96 -1.79 8.72
C MET A 9 4.02 -2.98 8.63
N ASN A 10 3.42 -3.34 9.76
CA ASN A 10 2.43 -4.42 9.79
C ASN A 10 1.14 -4.01 9.04
N ARG A 11 0.57 -4.97 8.31
CA ARG A 11 -0.67 -4.83 7.51
C ARG A 11 -1.83 -4.29 8.34
N GLU A 12 -2.05 -4.83 9.54
CA GLU A 12 -3.15 -4.39 10.41
C GLU A 12 -2.97 -2.93 10.82
N SER A 13 -1.75 -2.54 11.20
CA SER A 13 -1.42 -1.16 11.54
C SER A 13 -1.60 -0.20 10.36
N PHE A 14 -1.35 -0.67 9.14
CA PHE A 14 -1.57 0.11 7.91
C PHE A 14 -3.08 0.33 7.67
N LEU A 15 -3.89 -0.73 7.78
CA LEU A 15 -5.34 -0.69 7.57
C LEU A 15 -6.08 0.13 8.64
N GLN A 16 -5.63 0.10 9.89
CA GLN A 16 -6.24 0.87 10.98
C GLN A 16 -6.21 2.40 10.78
N ASN A 17 -5.37 2.92 9.88
CA ASN A 17 -5.33 4.36 9.58
C ASN A 17 -6.42 4.82 8.59
N GLY A 18 -7.22 3.92 7.99
CA GLY A 18 -8.20 4.26 6.96
C GLY A 18 -9.58 3.62 7.13
N LEU A 19 -10.63 4.44 7.09
CA LEU A 19 -12.05 4.04 7.18
C LEU A 19 -12.62 3.35 5.93
N TRP A 20 -11.77 3.03 4.95
CA TRP A 20 -12.18 2.37 3.72
C TRP A 20 -11.01 1.53 3.20
N SER A 21 -11.15 0.22 3.29
CA SER A 21 -10.22 -0.75 2.69
C SER A 21 -11.01 -1.49 1.62
N LYS A 22 -10.75 -1.18 0.35
CA LYS A 22 -11.32 -1.97 -0.74
C LYS A 22 -10.30 -2.07 -1.87
N GLU A 23 -10.22 -3.32 -2.34
CA GLU A 23 -9.45 -3.83 -3.48
C GLU A 23 -8.06 -4.34 -3.11
N GLU A 24 -8.01 -5.62 -2.71
CA GLU A 24 -6.82 -6.46 -2.81
C GLU A 24 -6.58 -6.72 -4.31
N TYR A 25 -5.65 -5.97 -4.91
CA TYR A 25 -5.11 -6.28 -6.24
C TYR A 25 -3.85 -7.11 -6.03
N GLU A 26 -3.93 -8.45 -6.14
CA GLU A 26 -2.81 -9.41 -6.13
C GLU A 26 -1.55 -8.95 -5.35
N GLY A 27 -1.68 -8.62 -4.06
CA GLY A 27 -0.57 -8.16 -3.20
C GLY A 27 -0.40 -6.65 -3.02
N LEU A 28 -1.36 -5.83 -3.45
CA LEU A 28 -1.41 -4.39 -3.22
C LEU A 28 -2.61 -3.99 -2.35
N ILE A 29 -2.37 -3.09 -1.40
CA ILE A 29 -3.32 -2.63 -0.41
C ILE A 29 -3.42 -1.11 -0.49
N VAL A 30 -4.65 -0.61 -0.48
CA VAL A 30 -4.95 0.83 -0.39
C VAL A 30 -5.65 1.12 0.93
N SER A 31 -5.15 2.10 1.68
CA SER A 31 -5.80 2.60 2.90
C SER A 31 -6.09 4.09 2.78
N GLY A 32 -7.28 4.52 3.19
CA GLY A 32 -7.60 5.95 3.27
C GLY A 32 -6.73 6.66 4.32
N ASP A 33 -6.30 7.89 4.03
CA ASP A 33 -5.62 8.79 4.96
C ASP A 33 -6.49 10.03 5.18
N THR A 34 -7.31 10.00 6.24
CA THR A 34 -8.19 11.11 6.59
C THR A 34 -7.44 12.33 7.12
N ALA A 35 -6.21 12.15 7.62
CA ALA A 35 -5.39 13.25 8.11
C ALA A 35 -4.80 14.08 6.95
N ARG A 36 -4.49 13.43 5.82
CA ARG A 36 -3.93 14.07 4.62
C ARG A 36 -4.94 14.30 3.49
N GLY A 37 -6.15 13.72 3.61
CA GLY A 37 -7.20 13.85 2.58
C GLY A 37 -6.85 13.11 1.30
N GLY A 38 -6.38 11.86 1.41
CA GLY A 38 -5.95 11.03 0.28
C GLY A 38 -5.90 9.54 0.63
N TYR A 39 -5.05 8.80 -0.06
CA TYR A 39 -4.85 7.36 0.14
C TYR A 39 -3.37 7.03 0.23
N ASN A 40 -3.05 6.02 1.04
CA ASN A 40 -1.76 5.35 1.04
C ASN A 40 -1.88 4.07 0.22
N ILE A 41 -0.85 3.81 -0.59
CA ILE A 41 -0.73 2.57 -1.36
C ILE A 41 0.45 1.79 -0.79
N ALA A 42 0.24 0.50 -0.52
CA ALA A 42 1.26 -0.38 -0.01
C ALA A 42 1.28 -1.72 -0.76
N VAL A 43 2.44 -2.35 -0.83
CA VAL A 43 2.65 -3.69 -1.38
C VAL A 43 2.91 -4.66 -0.24
N GLU A 44 2.24 -5.80 -0.25
CA GLU A 44 2.51 -6.92 0.66
C GLU A 44 3.87 -7.53 0.34
N ILE A 45 4.70 -7.68 1.38
CA ILE A 45 6.06 -8.20 1.27
C ILE A 45 6.29 -9.45 2.14
N GLY A 46 5.22 -10.13 2.52
CA GLY A 46 5.25 -11.34 3.37
C GLY A 46 5.18 -11.05 4.87
N ASP A 47 5.01 -12.10 5.67
CA ASP A 47 4.98 -12.06 7.15
C ASP A 47 4.05 -10.98 7.75
N ASP A 48 2.87 -10.78 7.14
CA ASP A 48 1.91 -9.72 7.50
C ASP A 48 2.50 -8.29 7.45
N MET A 49 3.57 -8.09 6.67
CA MET A 49 4.24 -6.82 6.47
C MET A 49 3.90 -6.22 5.11
N VAL A 50 3.85 -4.90 5.09
CA VAL A 50 3.61 -4.10 3.89
C VAL A 50 4.65 -3.01 3.74
N LEU A 51 5.05 -2.72 2.51
CA LEU A 51 5.85 -1.57 2.13
C LEU A 51 4.94 -0.48 1.58
N VAL A 52 4.95 0.71 2.17
CA VAL A 52 4.22 1.86 1.63
C VAL A 52 4.97 2.40 0.42
N VAL A 53 4.37 2.27 -0.76
CA VAL A 53 4.99 2.64 -2.05
C VAL A 53 4.54 4.02 -2.53
N ASP A 54 3.36 4.49 -2.10
CA ASP A 54 2.86 5.78 -2.53
C ASP A 54 1.84 6.42 -1.59
N GLN A 55 1.64 7.73 -1.77
CA GLN A 55 0.63 8.53 -1.10
C GLN A 55 0.02 9.50 -2.10
N VAL A 56 -1.28 9.35 -2.36
CA VAL A 56 -1.94 9.90 -3.55
C VAL A 56 -3.28 10.53 -3.20
N LYS A 57 -3.76 11.46 -4.02
CA LYS A 57 -5.11 12.01 -3.87
C LYS A 57 -6.15 11.07 -4.47
N ASP A 58 -7.41 11.28 -4.10
CA ASP A 58 -8.55 10.48 -4.57
C ASP A 58 -8.66 10.42 -6.10
N ASN A 59 -8.42 11.53 -6.79
CA ASN A 59 -8.46 11.60 -8.25
C ASN A 59 -7.29 10.88 -8.95
N GLU A 60 -6.23 10.53 -8.23
CA GLU A 60 -5.01 9.88 -8.75
C GLU A 60 -4.93 8.40 -8.37
N VAL A 61 -5.73 7.95 -7.39
CA VAL A 61 -5.61 6.62 -6.78
C VAL A 61 -5.70 5.49 -7.80
N LYS A 62 -6.63 5.59 -8.74
CA LYS A 62 -6.86 4.54 -9.75
C LYS A 62 -5.68 4.39 -10.71
N GLU A 63 -5.14 5.50 -11.20
CA GLU A 63 -3.96 5.50 -12.08
C GLU A 63 -2.75 4.91 -11.35
N LYS A 64 -2.55 5.32 -10.10
CA LYS A 64 -1.41 4.91 -9.29
C LYS A 64 -1.47 3.45 -8.88
N VAL A 65 -2.66 2.94 -8.52
CA VAL A 65 -2.88 1.51 -8.28
C VAL A 65 -2.48 0.68 -9.50
N GLN A 66 -2.90 1.09 -10.70
CA GLN A 66 -2.51 0.39 -11.94
C GLN A 66 -1.00 0.44 -12.17
N ALA A 67 -0.38 1.61 -11.99
CA ALA A 67 1.08 1.75 -12.15
C ALA A 67 1.87 0.90 -11.14
N TRP A 68 1.43 0.80 -9.89
CA TRP A 68 2.12 -0.01 -8.88
C TRP A 68 1.84 -1.50 -9.01
N SER A 69 0.68 -1.89 -9.57
CA SER A 69 0.35 -3.29 -9.78
C SER A 69 1.36 -4.03 -10.65
N SER A 70 1.96 -3.36 -11.66
CA SER A 70 3.01 -3.95 -12.49
C SER A 70 4.35 -4.15 -11.77
N GLU A 71 4.57 -3.46 -10.65
CA GLU A 71 5.84 -3.51 -9.90
C GLU A 71 5.79 -4.42 -8.67
N ILE A 72 4.63 -4.99 -8.32
CA ILE A 72 4.42 -5.81 -7.12
C ILE A 72 5.47 -6.93 -7.04
N VAL A 73 5.59 -7.74 -8.09
CA VAL A 73 6.50 -8.91 -8.12
C VAL A 73 7.97 -8.46 -7.97
N ASN A 74 8.35 -7.34 -8.59
CA ASN A 74 9.70 -6.80 -8.48
C ASN A 74 10.01 -6.38 -7.05
N ILE A 75 9.07 -5.70 -6.41
CA ILE A 75 9.20 -5.24 -5.02
C ILE A 75 9.27 -6.45 -4.08
N GLN A 76 8.35 -7.39 -4.20
CA GLN A 76 8.33 -8.61 -3.40
C GLN A 76 9.65 -9.37 -3.45
N ARG A 77 10.22 -9.57 -4.65
CA ARG A 77 11.54 -10.20 -4.81
C ARG A 77 12.68 -9.44 -4.12
N GLN A 78 12.66 -8.11 -4.12
CA GLN A 78 13.67 -7.31 -3.41
C GLN A 78 13.64 -7.54 -1.89
N TYR A 79 12.48 -7.89 -1.34
CA TYR A 79 12.30 -8.20 0.07
C TYR A 79 12.40 -9.70 0.37
N GLY A 80 12.75 -10.54 -0.62
CA GLY A 80 12.86 -11.98 -0.47
C GLY A 80 11.51 -12.71 -0.42
N PHE A 81 10.43 -12.03 -0.81
CA PHE A 81 9.12 -12.65 -0.98
C PHE A 81 9.00 -13.24 -2.38
N GLU A 82 8.74 -14.55 -2.44
CA GLU A 82 8.38 -15.26 -3.66
C GLU A 82 6.85 -15.48 -3.63
N PRO A 83 6.07 -14.78 -4.48
CA PRO A 83 4.61 -14.93 -4.52
C PRO A 83 4.16 -16.32 -4.98
#